data_AF-A0A098EW52-F1
#
_entry.id   AF-A0A098EW52-F1
#
_cell.length_a   1.000
_cell.length_b   1.000
_cell.length_c   1.000
_cell.angle_alpha   90.00
_cell.angle_beta   90.00
_cell.angle_gamma   90.00
#
_symmetry.space_group_name_H-M   'P 1'
#
loop_
_entity.id
_entity.type
_entity.pdbx_description
1 polymer ?
#
loop_
_entity_poly.entity_id
_entity_poly.type
_entity_poly.pdbx_seq_one_letter_code
_entity_poly.pdbx_strand_id
1 'polypeptide(L)'
;MDKFSKYILLSIFTGALGLVITLNIEEWMRWDGQVNKVLLVLGAAVSLLFILSSLYSLRRAYLSGRKNKVRAIVSTAAALLPICTLILNAAVIWVWFFKDI
;
A
#
# COMPACT_ATOMS: atom_id res chain seq x y z
N MET A 1 16.66 -15.19 9.92
CA MET A 1 15.57 -15.16 8.93
C MET A 1 16.18 -15.15 7.52
N ASP A 2 15.72 -16.01 6.61
CA ASP A 2 16.25 -16.05 5.24
C ASP A 2 15.82 -14.83 4.41
N LYS A 3 16.54 -14.55 3.31
CA LYS A 3 16.31 -13.36 2.48
C LYS A 3 14.86 -13.27 1.99
N PHE A 4 14.26 -14.39 1.58
CA PHE A 4 12.87 -14.44 1.15
C PHE A 4 11.91 -14.01 2.26
N SER A 5 12.00 -14.64 3.44
CA SER A 5 11.14 -14.31 4.58
C SER A 5 11.31 -12.86 5.03
N LYS A 6 12.54 -12.31 4.99
CA LYS A 6 12.79 -10.90 5.29
C LYS A 6 12.03 -9.97 4.36
N TYR A 7 12.08 -10.22 3.05
CA TYR A 7 11.43 -9.36 2.06
C TYR A 7 9.91 -9.52 2.04
N ILE A 8 9.39 -10.73 2.25
CA ILE A 8 7.94 -10.96 2.39
C ILE A 8 7.41 -10.26 3.63
N LEU A 9 8.05 -10.42 4.79
CA LEU A 9 7.61 -9.78 6.02
C LEU A 9 7.62 -8.25 5.89
N LEU A 10 8.68 -7.70 5.30
CA LEU A 10 8.79 -6.26 5.06
C LEU A 10 7.68 -5.76 4.12
N SER A 11 7.36 -6.52 3.08
CA SER A 11 6.27 -6.18 2.17
C SER A 11 4.90 -6.21 2.87
N ILE A 12 4.60 -7.28 3.61
CA ILE A 12 3.32 -7.39 4.34
C ILE A 12 3.19 -6.25 5.33
N PHE A 13 4.25 -5.96 6.10
CA PHE A 13 4.24 -4.88 7.09
C PHE A 13 4.02 -3.51 6.45
N THR A 14 4.79 -3.17 5.41
CA THR A 14 4.66 -1.88 4.71
C THR A 14 3.32 -1.77 3.96
N GLY A 15 2.84 -2.84 3.35
CA GLY A 15 1.54 -2.87 2.69
C GLY A 15 0.40 -2.70 3.68
N ALA A 16 0.47 -3.35 4.85
CA ALA A 16 -0.51 -3.20 5.91
C ALA A 16 -0.55 -1.76 6.45
N LEU A 17 0.61 -1.12 6.64
CA LEU A 17 0.68 0.30 7.01
C LEU A 17 0.03 1.20 5.95
N GLY A 18 0.33 0.98 4.67
CA GLY A 18 -0.32 1.70 3.58
C GLY A 18 -1.84 1.53 3.62
N LEU A 19 -2.33 0.31 3.89
CA LEU A 19 -3.76 0.01 3.99
C LEU A 19 -4.43 0.72 5.17
N VAL A 20 -3.82 0.68 6.34
CA VAL A 20 -4.32 1.39 7.53
C VAL A 20 -4.42 2.88 7.26
N ILE A 21 -3.39 3.48 6.67
CA ILE A 21 -3.41 4.90 6.31
C ILE A 21 -4.54 5.16 5.31
N THR A 22 -4.61 4.43 4.19
CA THR A 22 -5.62 4.65 3.16
C THR A 22 -7.05 4.54 3.69
N LEU A 23 -7.33 3.59 4.59
CA LEU A 23 -8.69 3.41 5.13
C LEU A 23 -9.09 4.50 6.13
N ASN A 24 -8.13 5.04 6.89
CA ASN A 24 -8.41 5.98 7.96
C ASN A 24 -8.08 7.44 7.58
N ILE A 25 -7.48 7.67 6.41
CA ILE A 25 -7.01 8.99 6.00
C ILE A 25 -8.12 10.04 6.00
N GLU A 26 -9.33 9.68 5.58
CA GLU A 26 -10.44 10.62 5.57
C GLU A 26 -10.78 11.08 6.99
N GLU A 27 -10.89 10.14 7.93
CA GLU A 27 -11.20 10.45 9.34
C GLU A 27 -10.08 11.24 10.00
N TRP A 28 -8.82 10.87 9.77
CA TRP A 28 -7.66 11.54 10.35
C TRP A 28 -7.47 12.97 9.84
N MET A 29 -7.92 13.26 8.62
CA MET A 29 -7.79 14.58 8.01
C MET A 29 -9.03 15.45 8.14
N ARG A 30 -10.07 14.99 8.86
CA ARG A 30 -11.16 15.86 9.32
C ARG A 30 -10.69 16.68 10.51
N TRP A 31 -10.40 17.95 10.25
CA TRP A 31 -10.19 18.95 11.29
C TRP A 31 -11.42 19.87 11.30
N ASP A 32 -12.07 20.02 12.46
CA ASP A 32 -13.28 20.86 12.62
C ASP A 32 -14.50 20.43 11.77
N GLY A 33 -14.57 19.14 11.40
CA GLY A 33 -15.67 18.59 10.60
C GLY A 33 -15.52 18.82 9.09
N GLN A 34 -14.47 19.53 8.65
CA GLN A 34 -14.12 19.66 7.23
C GLN A 34 -12.88 18.82 6.88
N VAL A 35 -12.90 18.21 5.71
CA VAL A 35 -11.75 17.46 5.21
C VAL A 35 -10.70 18.42 4.67
N ASN A 36 -9.52 18.43 5.30
CA ASN A 36 -8.40 19.23 4.82
C ASN A 36 -7.77 18.54 3.59
N LYS A 37 -8.09 19.06 2.40
CA LYS A 37 -7.62 18.51 1.12
C LYS A 37 -6.08 18.45 1.01
N VAL A 38 -5.35 19.39 1.60
CA VAL A 38 -3.87 19.39 1.59
C VAL A 38 -3.34 18.20 2.38
N LEU A 39 -3.87 17.99 3.58
CA LEU A 39 -3.47 16.87 4.42
C LEU A 39 -3.91 15.52 3.82
N LEU A 40 -5.04 15.47 3.12
CA LEU A 40 -5.50 14.27 2.42
C LEU A 40 -4.57 13.89 1.26
N VAL A 41 -4.06 14.86 0.48
CA VAL A 41 -3.03 14.59 -0.55
C VAL A 41 -1.73 14.10 0.08
N LEU A 42 -1.30 14.73 1.17
CA LEU A 42 -0.09 14.30 1.88
C LEU A 42 -0.20 12.87 2.40
N GLY A 43 -1.31 12.51 3.04
CA GLY A 43 -1.52 11.14 3.51
C GLY A 43 -1.62 10.13 2.36
N ALA A 44 -2.25 10.50 1.23
CA ALA A 44 -2.32 9.65 0.05
C ALA A 44 -0.94 9.43 -0.58
N ALA A 45 -0.09 10.47 -0.59
CA ALA A 45 1.31 10.37 -1.03
C ALA A 45 2.13 9.48 -0.10
N VAL A 46 1.95 9.60 1.23
CA VAL A 46 2.60 8.73 2.21
C VAL A 46 2.16 7.27 2.04
N SER A 47 0.86 7.01 1.86
CA SER A 47 0.36 5.67 1.55
C SER A 47 0.98 5.12 0.26
N LEU A 48 1.12 5.95 -0.78
CA LEU A 48 1.77 5.57 -2.02
C LEU A 48 3.24 5.15 -1.83
N LEU A 49 3.99 5.84 -0.98
CA LEU A 49 5.36 5.43 -0.64
C LEU A 49 5.41 4.07 0.04
N PHE A 50 4.46 3.78 0.94
CA PHE A 50 4.35 2.47 1.58
C PHE A 50 4.00 1.36 0.59
N ILE A 51 3.07 1.61 -0.35
CA ILE A 51 2.73 0.69 -1.43
C ILE A 51 3.96 0.40 -2.30
N LEU A 52 4.69 1.43 -2.73
CA LEU A 52 5.89 1.28 -3.56
C LEU A 52 6.99 0.50 -2.84
N SER A 53 7.21 0.78 -1.56
CA SER A 53 8.14 0.02 -0.70
C SER A 53 7.74 -1.45 -0.58
N SER A 54 6.44 -1.72 -0.43
CA SER A 54 5.89 -3.07 -0.37
C SER A 54 6.11 -3.83 -1.69
N LEU A 55 5.79 -3.21 -2.83
CA LEU A 55 6.01 -3.77 -4.16
C LEU A 55 7.49 -4.02 -4.46
N TYR A 56 8.37 -3.11 -4.06
CA TYR A 56 9.82 -3.29 -4.19
C TYR A 56 10.31 -4.50 -3.40
N SER A 57 9.86 -4.63 -2.15
CA SER A 57 10.19 -5.75 -1.28
C SER A 57 9.66 -7.08 -1.84
N LEU A 58 8.43 -7.09 -2.36
CA LEU A 58 7.85 -8.23 -3.08
C LEU A 58 8.64 -8.67 -4.29
N ARG A 59 9.09 -7.71 -5.12
CA ARG A 59 9.94 -8.01 -6.27
C ARG A 59 11.24 -8.68 -5.83
N ARG A 60 11.86 -8.20 -4.75
CA ARG A 60 13.07 -8.80 -4.16
C ARG A 60 12.78 -10.21 -3.61
N ALA A 61 11.63 -10.42 -2.96
CA ALA A 61 11.20 -11.73 -2.48
C ALA A 61 11.01 -12.72 -3.63
N TYR A 62 10.28 -12.32 -4.68
CA TYR A 62 10.03 -13.13 -5.86
C TYR A 62 11.33 -13.57 -6.54
N LEU A 63 12.27 -12.63 -6.78
CA LEU A 63 13.57 -12.94 -7.38
C LEU A 63 14.40 -13.89 -6.52
N SER A 64 14.36 -13.73 -5.19
CA SER A 64 15.07 -14.60 -4.24
C SER A 64 14.44 -15.99 -4.14
N GLY A 65 13.12 -16.10 -4.37
CA GLY A 65 12.35 -17.33 -4.23
C GLY A 65 12.04 -18.07 -5.54
N ARG A 66 12.42 -17.52 -6.71
CA ARG A 66 11.95 -17.95 -8.05
C ARG A 66 12.16 -19.44 -8.35
N LYS A 67 13.22 -20.06 -7.79
CA LYS A 67 13.50 -21.49 -7.99
C LYS A 67 12.49 -22.41 -7.28
N ASN A 68 11.74 -21.89 -6.31
CA ASN A 68 10.72 -22.61 -5.57
C ASN A 68 9.32 -22.10 -5.96
N LYS A 69 8.54 -22.96 -6.63
CA LYS A 69 7.19 -22.64 -7.10
C LYS A 69 6.27 -22.14 -5.98
N VAL A 70 6.35 -22.72 -4.78
CA VAL A 70 5.54 -22.30 -3.63
C VAL A 70 5.88 -20.88 -3.20
N ARG A 71 7.17 -20.55 -3.10
CA ARG A 71 7.62 -19.19 -2.72
C ARG A 71 7.25 -18.13 -3.76
N ALA A 72 7.26 -18.51 -5.03
CA ALA A 72 6.78 -17.65 -6.10
C ALA A 72 5.28 -17.37 -5.98
N ILE A 73 4.46 -18.40 -5.75
CA ILE A 73 3.01 -18.25 -5.54
C ILE A 73 2.72 -17.37 -4.32
N VAL A 74 3.40 -17.60 -3.20
CA VAL A 74 3.22 -16.78 -1.97
C VAL A 74 3.57 -15.31 -2.22
N SER A 75 4.64 -15.03 -2.99
CA SER A 75 4.98 -13.65 -3.34
C SER A 75 3.89 -13.01 -4.21
N THR A 76 3.41 -13.72 -5.23
CA THR A 76 2.34 -13.20 -6.09
C THR A 76 1.05 -12.96 -5.31
N ALA A 77 0.68 -13.87 -4.41
CA ALA A 77 -0.48 -13.70 -3.54
C ALA A 77 -0.32 -12.51 -2.58
N ALA A 78 0.87 -12.34 -2.00
CA ALA A 78 1.16 -11.19 -1.13
C ALA A 78 1.13 -9.84 -1.87
N ALA A 79 1.29 -9.82 -3.20
CA ALA A 79 1.15 -8.62 -4.01
C ALA A 79 -0.30 -8.11 -4.10
N LEU A 80 -1.31 -8.96 -3.81
CA LEU A 80 -2.70 -8.52 -3.77
C LEU A 80 -2.91 -7.39 -2.76
N LEU A 81 -2.21 -7.44 -1.62
CA LEU A 81 -2.37 -6.44 -0.56
C LEU A 81 -1.97 -5.02 -1.03
N PRO A 82 -0.73 -4.76 -1.49
CA PRO A 82 -0.37 -3.43 -1.98
C PRO A 82 -1.17 -3.00 -3.22
N ILE A 83 -1.62 -3.95 -4.06
CA ILE A 83 -2.49 -3.63 -5.21
C ILE A 83 -3.87 -3.16 -4.73
N CYS A 84 -4.50 -3.85 -3.79
CA CYS A 84 -5.75 -3.41 -3.19
C CYS A 84 -5.61 -2.02 -2.54
N THR A 85 -4.53 -1.80 -1.80
CA THR A 85 -4.25 -0.49 -1.20
C THR A 85 -4.08 0.61 -2.27
N LEU A 86 -3.47 0.29 -3.41
CA LEU A 86 -3.33 1.23 -4.53
C LEU A 86 -4.67 1.62 -5.12
N ILE A 87 -5.56 0.64 -5.34
CA ILE A 87 -6.92 0.88 -5.85
C ILE A 87 -7.70 1.76 -4.88
N LEU A 88 -7.66 1.45 -3.58
CA LEU A 88 -8.33 2.26 -2.56
C LEU A 88 -7.75 3.68 -2.50
N ASN A 89 -6.43 3.83 -2.57
CA ASN A 89 -5.79 5.14 -2.53
C ASN A 89 -6.17 5.98 -3.77
N ALA A 90 -6.25 5.36 -4.95
CA ALA A 90 -6.73 5.99 -6.16
C ALA A 90 -8.22 6.40 -6.04
N ALA A 91 -9.06 5.55 -5.44
CA ALA A 91 -10.47 5.87 -5.21
C ALA A 91 -10.65 7.06 -4.27
N VAL A 92 -9.85 7.16 -3.20
CA VAL A 92 -9.84 8.32 -2.28
C VAL A 92 -9.52 9.61 -3.04
N ILE A 93 -8.47 9.60 -3.88
CA ILE A 93 -8.10 10.76 -4.69
C ILE A 93 -9.22 11.11 -5.68
N TRP A 94 -9.81 10.12 -6.35
CA TRP A 94 -10.90 10.34 -7.30
C TRP A 94 -12.10 11.02 -6.65
N VAL A 95 -12.57 10.48 -5.52
CA VAL A 95 -13.76 10.99 -4.82
C VAL A 95 -13.58 12.43 -4.34
N TRP A 96 -12.38 12.80 -3.88
CA TRP A 96 -12.16 14.12 -3.27
C TRP A 96 -11.70 15.22 -4.24
N PHE A 97 -11.19 14.85 -5.42
CA PHE A 97 -10.61 15.81 -6.37
C PHE A 97 -11.28 15.81 -7.75
N PHE A 98 -11.91 14.72 -8.17
CA PHE A 98 -12.44 14.57 -9.53
C PHE A 98 -13.94 14.30 -9.60
N LYS A 99 -14.58 13.94 -8.49
CA LYS A 99 -16.01 13.61 -8.46
C LYS A 99 -16.94 14.75 -8.91
N ASP A 100 -16.51 15.99 -8.73
CA ASP A 100 -17.32 17.20 -8.99
C ASP A 100 -16.96 17.89 -10.33
N ILE A 101 -16.12 17.26 -11.16
CA ILE A 101 -15.82 17.67 -12.55
C ILE A 101 -16.71 16.88 -13.49
#